data_AF-A0AAD6AW40-F1
#
_entry.id   AF-A0AAD6AW40-F1
#
_cell.length_a   1.000
_cell.length_b   1.000
_cell.length_c   1.000
_cell.angle_alpha   90.00
_cell.angle_beta   90.00
_cell.angle_gamma   90.00
#
_symmetry.space_group_name_H-M   'P 1'
#
loop_
_entity.id
_entity.type
_entity.pdbx_description
1 polymer ?
#
loop_
_entity_poly.entity_id
_entity_poly.type
_entity_poly.pdbx_seq_one_letter_code
_entity_poly.pdbx_strand_id
1 'polypeptide(L)'
;MKHSADEAIVKEKMKQTFTYCQKMLHDPVKSSEIFTAFSRFLDIPGMIEQDFNLLFGDVTSAKFLEKWPTVYKKKVLDQSRGLTQTGDLQTGTSIQGHLDSIMESRQPYLVAVGTQRSVIHKYFIVIDKHAIPCKSPDCIDELFKAHFVFGTSYNQDLVNVYNFLQTTIYEIDVENTKVNPRVAELRARMLN
;
A
#
# COMPACT_ATOMS: atom_id res chain seq x y z
N MET A 1 -5.05 -29.98 -1.79
CA MET A 1 -4.31 -29.48 -2.98
C MET A 1 -2.82 -29.47 -2.67
N LYS A 2 -1.95 -29.96 -3.56
CA LYS A 2 -0.49 -29.79 -3.37
C LYS A 2 -0.15 -28.34 -3.68
N HIS A 3 0.27 -27.59 -2.66
CA HIS A 3 0.81 -26.26 -2.84
C HIS A 3 2.15 -26.38 -3.58
N SER A 4 2.27 -25.79 -4.77
CA SER A 4 3.57 -25.65 -5.45
C SER A 4 4.43 -24.68 -4.65
N ALA A 5 5.68 -25.06 -4.39
CA ALA A 5 6.68 -24.18 -3.76
C ALA A 5 7.42 -23.31 -4.79
N ASP A 6 7.18 -23.54 -6.09
CA ASP A 6 7.74 -22.72 -7.16
C ASP A 6 7.00 -21.38 -7.23
N GLU A 7 7.69 -20.30 -6.82
CA GLU A 7 7.14 -18.95 -6.82
C GLU A 7 6.64 -18.54 -8.20
N ALA A 8 7.38 -18.83 -9.28
CA ALA A 8 7.00 -18.40 -10.63
C ALA A 8 5.69 -19.06 -11.08
N ILE A 9 5.51 -20.35 -10.79
CA ILE A 9 4.25 -21.06 -11.04
C ILE A 9 3.11 -20.45 -10.21
N VAL A 10 3.39 -20.07 -8.96
CA VAL A 10 2.39 -19.42 -8.10
C VAL A 10 1.99 -18.06 -8.66
N LYS A 11 2.95 -17.23 -9.07
CA LYS A 11 2.72 -15.91 -9.68
C LYS A 11 1.83 -16.03 -10.93
N GLU A 12 2.17 -16.95 -11.82
CA GLU A 12 1.41 -17.19 -13.05
C GLU A 12 -0.03 -17.67 -12.75
N LYS A 13 -0.22 -18.56 -11.78
CA LYS A 13 -1.57 -18.98 -11.38
C LYS A 13 -2.37 -17.86 -10.74
N MET A 14 -1.74 -17.05 -9.88
CA MET A 14 -2.36 -15.88 -9.27
C MET A 14 -2.82 -14.90 -10.36
N LYS A 15 -1.97 -14.64 -11.36
CA LYS A 15 -2.28 -13.81 -12.53
C LYS A 15 -3.51 -14.31 -13.29
N GLN A 16 -3.62 -15.62 -13.50
CA GLN A 16 -4.78 -16.22 -14.17
C GLN A 16 -6.09 -16.05 -13.38
N THR A 17 -5.99 -15.91 -12.05
CA THR A 17 -7.15 -15.69 -11.18
C THR A 17 -7.50 -14.22 -10.95
N PHE A 18 -6.76 -13.28 -11.54
CA PHE A 18 -6.91 -11.83 -11.32
C PHE A 18 -8.35 -11.32 -11.49
N THR A 19 -9.03 -11.68 -12.59
CA THR A 19 -10.41 -11.23 -12.83
C THR A 19 -11.39 -11.77 -11.78
N TYR A 20 -11.15 -12.98 -11.26
CA TYR A 20 -11.97 -13.55 -10.20
C TYR A 20 -11.71 -12.86 -8.85
N CYS A 21 -10.44 -12.58 -8.55
CA CYS A 21 -10.00 -11.79 -7.39
C CYS A 21 -10.69 -10.41 -7.36
N GLN A 22 -10.65 -9.66 -8.46
CA GLN A 22 -11.30 -8.35 -8.59
C GLN A 22 -12.82 -8.42 -8.40
N LYS A 23 -13.49 -9.42 -8.99
CA LYS A 23 -14.93 -9.61 -8.78
C LYS A 23 -15.28 -9.92 -7.33
N MET A 24 -14.43 -10.68 -6.64
CA MET A 24 -14.62 -11.03 -5.22
C MET A 24 -14.43 -9.82 -4.30
N LEU A 25 -13.49 -8.92 -4.60
CA LEU A 25 -13.28 -7.69 -3.84
C LEU A 25 -14.47 -6.73 -3.88
N HIS A 26 -15.20 -6.70 -5.00
CA HIS A 26 -16.42 -5.89 -5.14
C HIS A 26 -17.69 -6.58 -4.61
N ASP A 27 -17.59 -7.83 -4.14
CA ASP A 27 -18.69 -8.56 -3.51
C ASP A 27 -18.70 -8.24 -1.99
N PRO A 28 -19.74 -7.57 -1.46
CA PRO A 28 -19.77 -7.12 -0.07
C PRO A 28 -19.81 -8.28 0.95
N VAL A 29 -20.12 -9.50 0.50
CA VAL A 29 -20.14 -10.68 1.36
C VAL A 29 -18.79 -11.39 1.34
N LYS A 30 -18.12 -11.42 0.17
CA LYS A 30 -16.90 -12.22 -0.04
C LYS A 30 -15.60 -11.45 0.11
N SER A 31 -15.62 -10.12 0.04
CA SER A 31 -14.40 -9.30 0.10
C SER A 31 -13.57 -9.55 1.36
N SER A 32 -14.22 -9.85 2.49
CA SER A 32 -13.56 -10.20 3.76
C SER A 32 -12.79 -11.53 3.73
N GLU A 33 -13.10 -12.42 2.77
CA GLU A 33 -12.45 -13.72 2.60
C GLU A 33 -11.28 -13.67 1.61
N ILE A 34 -10.89 -12.49 1.12
CA ILE A 34 -9.89 -12.37 0.05
C ILE A 34 -8.55 -13.01 0.43
N PHE A 35 -8.08 -12.80 1.66
CA PHE A 35 -6.83 -13.39 2.14
C PHE A 35 -6.94 -14.88 2.44
N THR A 36 -8.15 -15.40 2.65
CA THR A 36 -8.41 -16.83 2.77
C THR A 36 -8.38 -17.50 1.39
N ALA A 37 -9.00 -16.88 0.39
CA ALA A 37 -9.05 -17.39 -0.98
C ALA A 37 -7.71 -17.23 -1.72
N PHE A 38 -7.02 -16.11 -1.49
CA PHE A 38 -5.76 -15.73 -2.15
C PHE A 38 -4.65 -15.51 -1.12
N SER A 39 -4.39 -16.52 -0.30
CA SER A 39 -3.37 -16.46 0.76
C SER A 39 -1.97 -16.13 0.29
N ARG A 40 -1.69 -16.23 -1.02
CA ARG A 40 -0.41 -15.88 -1.64
C ARG A 40 -0.04 -14.41 -1.56
N PHE A 41 -1.03 -13.52 -1.35
CA PHE A 41 -0.73 -12.13 -1.01
C PHE A 41 0.05 -11.99 0.30
N LEU A 42 -0.03 -12.97 1.20
CA LEU A 42 0.59 -12.92 2.52
C LEU A 42 2.02 -13.45 2.54
N ASP A 43 2.34 -14.43 1.68
CA ASP A 43 3.60 -15.17 1.74
C ASP A 43 4.46 -15.12 0.47
N ILE A 44 3.94 -14.64 -0.67
CA ILE A 44 4.71 -14.47 -1.91
C ILE A 44 4.98 -12.98 -2.17
N PRO A 45 6.26 -12.56 -2.18
CA PRO A 45 6.61 -11.17 -2.49
C PRO A 45 6.22 -10.76 -3.92
N GLY A 46 5.72 -9.53 -4.06
CA GLY A 46 5.41 -8.91 -5.35
C GLY A 46 4.03 -9.26 -5.92
N MET A 47 3.12 -9.84 -5.13
CA MET A 47 1.73 -10.05 -5.55
C MET A 47 0.95 -8.74 -5.70
N ILE A 48 1.18 -7.77 -4.81
CA ILE A 48 0.60 -6.43 -4.95
C ILE A 48 1.09 -5.78 -6.24
N GLU A 49 2.40 -5.83 -6.51
CA GLU A 49 2.99 -5.29 -7.75
C GLU A 49 2.37 -5.93 -8.99
N GLN A 50 2.29 -7.27 -9.00
CA GLN A 50 1.74 -8.01 -10.13
C GLN A 50 0.31 -7.58 -10.46
N ASP A 51 -0.57 -7.54 -9.46
CA ASP A 51 -1.98 -7.20 -9.68
C ASP A 51 -2.16 -5.71 -10.01
N PHE A 52 -1.32 -4.84 -9.46
CA PHE A 52 -1.29 -3.43 -9.85
C PHE A 52 -0.85 -3.25 -11.32
N ASN A 53 0.13 -4.02 -11.80
CA ASN A 53 0.53 -4.02 -13.22
C ASN A 53 -0.61 -4.54 -14.11
N LEU A 54 -1.41 -5.50 -13.64
CA LEU A 54 -2.58 -5.97 -14.39
C LEU A 54 -3.69 -4.91 -14.46
N LEU A 55 -3.81 -4.07 -13.43
CA LEU A 55 -4.77 -2.95 -13.41
C LEU A 55 -4.33 -1.79 -14.31
N PHE A 56 -3.05 -1.39 -14.27
CA PHE A 56 -2.59 -0.10 -14.82
C PHE A 56 -1.42 -0.17 -15.82
N GLY A 57 -0.85 -1.35 -16.01
CA GLY A 57 0.31 -1.58 -16.88
C GLY A 57 1.65 -1.16 -16.27
N ASP A 58 2.75 -1.78 -16.75
CA ASP A 58 4.09 -1.62 -16.17
C ASP A 58 4.59 -0.16 -16.17
N VAL A 59 4.24 0.62 -17.20
CA VAL A 59 4.62 2.04 -17.31
C VAL A 59 4.03 2.84 -16.14
N THR A 60 2.76 2.63 -15.80
CA THR A 60 2.13 3.35 -14.68
C THR A 60 2.73 2.91 -13.35
N SER A 61 2.95 1.61 -13.17
CA SER A 61 3.50 1.02 -11.95
C SER A 61 4.91 1.50 -11.61
N ALA A 62 5.72 1.81 -12.62
CA ALA A 62 7.09 2.28 -12.45
C ALA A 62 7.20 3.76 -12.02
N LYS A 63 6.18 4.59 -12.26
CA LYS A 63 6.25 6.06 -12.10
C LYS A 63 6.67 6.51 -10.70
N PHE A 64 6.27 5.79 -9.65
CA PHE A 64 6.68 6.15 -8.29
C PHE A 64 8.18 6.00 -8.13
N LEU A 65 8.75 4.87 -8.52
CA LEU A 65 10.19 4.62 -8.40
C LEU A 65 11.02 5.54 -9.29
N GLU A 66 10.47 5.99 -10.43
CA GLU A 66 11.12 6.96 -11.32
C GLU A 66 11.16 8.38 -10.73
N LYS A 67 10.04 8.84 -10.16
CA LYS A 67 9.88 10.25 -9.73
C LYS A 67 10.15 10.48 -8.25
N TRP A 68 9.82 9.51 -7.38
CA TRP A 68 9.86 9.69 -5.93
C TRP A 68 11.28 9.93 -5.40
N PRO A 69 12.30 9.08 -5.68
CA PRO A 69 13.63 9.25 -5.09
C PRO A 69 14.32 10.54 -5.54
N THR A 70 14.03 10.98 -6.78
CA THR A 70 14.74 12.05 -7.48
C THR A 70 14.10 13.41 -7.27
N VAL A 71 12.76 13.50 -7.34
CA VAL A 71 12.04 14.79 -7.34
C VAL A 71 11.37 15.07 -6.00
N TYR A 72 10.69 14.08 -5.42
CA TYR A 72 9.74 14.33 -4.32
C TYR A 72 10.29 14.02 -2.93
N LYS A 73 11.09 12.96 -2.78
CA LYS A 73 11.56 12.47 -1.47
C LYS A 73 12.21 13.57 -0.64
N LYS A 74 13.14 14.33 -1.23
CA LYS A 74 13.82 15.42 -0.53
C LYS A 74 12.86 16.55 -0.13
N LYS A 75 11.95 16.95 -1.02
CA LYS A 75 10.98 18.02 -0.76
C LYS A 75 9.99 17.63 0.35
N VAL A 76 9.52 16.39 0.34
CA VAL A 76 8.67 15.84 1.41
C VAL A 76 9.43 15.83 2.74
N LEU A 77 10.68 15.37 2.75
CA LEU A 77 11.51 15.38 3.95
C LEU A 77 11.71 16.81 4.48
N ASP A 78 12.02 17.76 3.61
CA ASP A 78 12.20 19.17 3.98
C ASP A 78 10.92 19.77 4.57
N GLN A 79 9.75 19.50 3.98
CA GLN A 79 8.45 19.95 4.49
C GLN A 79 8.02 19.23 5.78
N SER A 80 8.51 18.00 5.99
CA SER A 80 8.24 17.25 7.22
C SER A 80 9.07 17.73 8.42
N ARG A 81 10.13 18.51 8.18
CA ARG A 81 10.96 19.05 9.27
C ARG A 81 10.13 19.97 10.16
N GLY A 82 10.08 19.65 11.46
CA GLY A 82 9.30 20.41 12.43
C GLY A 82 7.87 19.91 12.65
N LEU A 83 7.42 18.89 11.91
CA LEU A 83 6.20 18.17 12.28
C LEU A 83 6.44 17.46 13.61
N THR A 84 5.56 17.67 14.58
CA THR A 84 5.56 16.94 15.84
C THR A 84 5.31 15.47 15.55
N GLN A 85 6.23 14.62 16.00
CA GLN A 85 6.02 13.17 15.93
C GLN A 85 4.80 12.81 16.79
N THR A 86 3.88 12.03 16.24
CA THR A 86 2.75 11.49 17.00
C THR A 86 3.27 10.48 18.04
N GLY A 87 2.62 10.45 19.21
CA GLY A 87 3.07 9.71 20.38
C GLY A 87 2.84 8.20 20.33
N ASP A 88 2.26 7.67 19.25
CA ASP A 88 1.78 6.28 19.19
C ASP A 88 2.93 5.30 18.92
N LEU A 89 3.79 5.10 19.92
CA LEU A 89 4.67 3.95 20.00
C LEU A 89 4.05 2.90 20.92
N GLN A 90 3.53 1.84 20.31
CA GLN A 90 3.21 0.63 21.06
C GLN A 90 4.51 -0.08 21.42
N THR A 91 4.87 -0.06 22.71
CA THR A 91 6.06 -0.76 23.21
C THR A 91 5.63 -2.11 23.79
N GLY A 92 6.34 -3.18 23.43
CA GLY A 92 6.15 -4.50 24.04
C GLY A 92 5.11 -5.42 23.39
N THR A 93 4.52 -5.04 22.25
CA THR A 93 3.56 -5.88 21.52
C THR A 93 4.21 -6.48 20.26
N SER A 94 4.05 -7.79 20.05
CA SER A 94 4.44 -8.44 18.79
C SER A 94 3.52 -8.00 17.64
N ILE A 95 3.94 -8.21 16.39
CA ILE A 95 3.05 -7.96 15.24
C ILE A 95 1.76 -8.77 15.37
N GLN A 96 1.82 -10.03 15.82
CA GLN A 96 0.63 -10.85 16.01
C GLN A 96 -0.30 -10.28 17.09
N GLY A 97 0.25 -9.88 18.24
CA GLY A 97 -0.56 -9.26 19.30
C GLY A 97 -1.21 -7.95 18.85
N HIS A 98 -0.54 -7.19 17.98
CA HIS A 98 -1.14 -6.01 17.34
C HIS A 98 -2.31 -6.41 16.44
N LEU A 99 -2.14 -7.40 15.55
CA LEU A 99 -3.20 -7.89 14.66
C LEU A 99 -4.41 -8.42 15.43
N ASP A 100 -4.19 -9.16 16.51
CA ASP A 100 -5.27 -9.71 17.35
C ASP A 100 -6.07 -8.61 18.07
N SER A 101 -5.47 -7.44 18.31
CA SER A 101 -6.13 -6.28 18.92
C SER A 101 -7.02 -5.49 17.95
N ILE A 102 -6.90 -5.73 16.64
CA ILE A 102 -7.68 -5.02 15.62
C ILE A 102 -9.12 -5.53 15.68
N MET A 103 -10.03 -4.68 16.14
CA MET A 103 -11.45 -5.02 16.24
C MET A 103 -12.16 -4.92 14.88
N GLU A 104 -11.88 -3.87 14.12
CA GLU A 104 -12.57 -3.50 12.88
C GLU A 104 -11.60 -3.48 11.70
N SER A 105 -12.11 -3.78 10.50
CA SER A 105 -11.38 -3.55 9.24
C SER A 105 -11.03 -2.06 9.11
N ARG A 106 -9.83 -1.78 8.59
CA ARG A 106 -9.29 -0.43 8.42
C ARG A 106 -8.61 -0.33 7.06
N GLN A 107 -8.44 0.90 6.60
CA GLN A 107 -7.63 1.18 5.40
C GLN A 107 -6.20 0.66 5.61
N PRO A 108 -5.50 0.25 4.55
CA PRO A 108 -4.13 -0.23 4.65
C PRO A 108 -3.21 0.79 5.33
N TYR A 109 -2.33 0.33 6.22
CA TYR A 109 -1.33 1.19 6.88
C TYR A 109 0.01 0.47 7.09
N LEU A 110 1.07 1.26 7.24
CA LEU A 110 2.42 0.75 7.45
C LEU A 110 2.71 0.55 8.93
N VAL A 111 3.23 -0.62 9.29
CA VAL A 111 3.77 -0.93 10.63
C VAL A 111 5.26 -1.22 10.51
N ALA A 112 6.06 -0.50 11.29
CA ALA A 112 7.49 -0.75 11.44
C ALA A 112 7.73 -1.53 12.74
N VAL A 113 8.41 -2.66 12.66
CA VAL A 113 8.74 -3.51 13.82
C VAL A 113 10.24 -3.47 14.06
N GLY A 114 10.64 -3.07 15.26
CA GLY A 114 12.03 -2.89 15.66
C GLY A 114 12.19 -2.89 17.18
N THR A 115 13.43 -2.99 17.64
CA THR A 115 13.74 -2.83 19.08
C THR A 115 13.78 -1.37 19.49
N GLN A 116 14.14 -0.48 18.56
CA GLN A 116 14.22 0.97 18.76
C GLN A 116 13.78 1.68 17.48
N ARG A 117 13.39 2.96 17.58
CA ARG A 117 13.03 3.76 16.39
C ARG A 117 14.15 3.83 15.36
N SER A 118 15.40 3.83 15.82
CA SER A 118 16.62 3.81 14.99
C SER A 118 17.00 2.40 14.49
N VAL A 119 16.39 1.34 15.03
CA VAL A 119 16.70 -0.06 14.76
C VAL A 119 15.42 -0.79 14.37
N ILE A 120 14.97 -0.53 13.13
CA ILE A 120 13.82 -1.21 12.53
C ILE A 120 14.31 -2.48 11.82
N HIS A 121 13.64 -3.60 12.11
CA HIS A 121 13.98 -4.90 11.54
C HIS A 121 13.11 -5.25 10.33
N LYS A 122 11.81 -4.92 10.39
CA LYS A 122 10.81 -5.32 9.38
C LYS A 122 9.75 -4.25 9.21
N TYR A 123 9.15 -4.22 8.03
CA TYR A 123 7.99 -3.40 7.72
C TYR A 123 6.87 -4.29 7.21
N PHE A 124 5.64 -3.94 7.55
CA PHE A 124 4.44 -4.64 7.13
C PHE A 124 3.38 -3.65 6.67
N ILE A 125 2.68 -3.99 5.60
CA ILE A 125 1.39 -3.38 5.28
C ILE A 125 0.34 -4.18 6.03
N VAL A 126 -0.37 -3.54 6.94
CA VAL A 126 -1.49 -4.15 7.66
C VAL A 126 -2.79 -3.80 6.97
N ILE A 127 -3.58 -4.83 6.65
CA ILE A 127 -4.89 -4.73 6.02
C ILE A 127 -5.76 -5.90 6.52
N ASP A 128 -6.99 -5.63 6.93
CA ASP A 128 -7.96 -6.64 7.40
C ASP A 128 -7.38 -7.69 8.37
N LYS A 129 -6.60 -7.23 9.37
CA LYS A 129 -5.94 -8.07 10.39
C LYS A 129 -4.84 -8.99 9.86
N HIS A 130 -4.42 -8.80 8.62
CA HIS A 130 -3.28 -9.48 8.03
C HIS A 130 -2.09 -8.52 7.94
N ALA A 131 -0.88 -9.07 7.99
CA ALA A 131 0.36 -8.32 7.80
C ALA A 131 1.10 -8.86 6.57
N ILE A 132 1.21 -8.03 5.54
CA ILE A 132 1.94 -8.34 4.31
C ILE A 132 3.36 -7.76 4.46
N PRO A 133 4.43 -8.59 4.44
CA PRO A 133 5.79 -8.07 4.51
C PRO A 133 6.11 -7.17 3.32
N CYS A 134 6.60 -5.96 3.57
CA CYS A 134 7.05 -5.04 2.52
C CYS A 134 8.55 -4.73 2.69
N LYS A 135 9.22 -4.44 1.58
CA LYS A 135 10.65 -4.09 1.59
C LYS A 135 10.81 -2.57 1.56
N SER A 136 11.48 -2.02 2.58
CA SER A 136 11.96 -0.63 2.55
C SER A 136 13.06 -0.47 1.49
N PRO A 137 13.12 0.64 0.74
CA PRO A 137 12.37 1.90 0.90
C PRO A 137 11.03 1.98 0.16
N ASP A 138 10.60 0.90 -0.50
CA ASP A 138 9.47 0.90 -1.45
C ASP A 138 8.11 0.61 -0.78
N CYS A 139 8.07 0.42 0.54
CA CYS A 139 6.83 0.20 1.28
C CYS A 139 5.76 1.28 1.08
N ILE A 140 6.13 2.53 0.73
CA ILE A 140 5.16 3.59 0.43
C ILE A 140 4.50 3.35 -0.94
N ASP A 141 5.28 2.92 -1.92
CA ASP A 141 4.78 2.52 -3.26
C ASP A 141 3.84 1.33 -3.12
N GLU A 142 4.27 0.29 -2.42
CA GLU A 142 3.48 -0.93 -2.21
C GLU A 142 2.21 -0.66 -1.39
N LEU A 143 2.27 0.22 -0.37
CA LEU A 143 1.10 0.65 0.39
C LEU A 143 0.09 1.40 -0.48
N PHE A 144 0.56 2.29 -1.35
CA PHE A 144 -0.32 2.98 -2.30
C PHE A 144 -1.01 1.98 -3.23
N LYS A 145 -0.22 1.09 -3.85
CA LYS A 145 -0.72 0.05 -4.78
C LYS A 145 -1.74 -0.88 -4.12
N ALA A 146 -1.54 -1.22 -2.84
CA ALA A 146 -2.46 -2.05 -2.06
C ALA A 146 -3.89 -1.48 -2.02
N HIS A 147 -4.07 -0.15 -2.04
CA HIS A 147 -5.40 0.44 -2.03
C HIS A 147 -6.21 0.08 -3.28
N PHE A 148 -5.55 0.04 -4.43
CA PHE A 148 -6.19 -0.35 -5.69
C PHE A 148 -6.34 -1.86 -5.81
N VAL A 149 -5.30 -2.61 -5.44
CA VAL A 149 -5.30 -4.07 -5.53
C VAL A 149 -6.39 -4.68 -4.65
N PHE A 150 -6.62 -4.14 -3.45
CA PHE A 150 -7.63 -4.63 -2.51
C PHE A 150 -8.92 -3.78 -2.47
N GLY A 151 -9.06 -2.79 -3.36
CA GLY A 151 -10.28 -1.98 -3.47
C GLY A 151 -10.65 -1.20 -2.21
N THR A 152 -9.66 -0.75 -1.43
CA THR A 152 -9.90 -0.02 -0.17
C THR A 152 -9.93 1.49 -0.38
N SER A 153 -10.85 2.17 0.28
CA SER A 153 -10.88 3.64 0.32
C SER A 153 -9.65 4.22 1.03
N TYR A 154 -9.27 5.45 0.67
CA TYR A 154 -8.24 6.18 1.41
C TYR A 154 -8.71 6.59 2.80
N ASN A 155 -7.77 6.63 3.75
CA ASN A 155 -8.01 7.23 5.05
C ASN A 155 -8.33 8.74 4.87
N GLN A 156 -9.34 9.25 5.57
CA GLN A 156 -9.82 10.63 5.40
C GLN A 156 -8.74 11.69 5.73
N ASP A 157 -7.87 11.41 6.70
CA ASP A 157 -6.79 12.33 7.10
C ASP A 157 -5.67 12.37 6.04
N LEU A 158 -5.48 11.26 5.33
CA LEU A 158 -4.43 11.09 4.32
C LEU A 158 -4.93 11.25 2.88
N VAL A 159 -6.24 11.47 2.68
CA VAL A 159 -6.87 11.50 1.34
C VAL A 159 -6.20 12.47 0.38
N ASN A 160 -5.71 13.62 0.87
CA ASN A 160 -5.02 14.60 0.03
C ASN A 160 -3.64 14.12 -0.41
N VAL A 161 -2.91 13.40 0.45
CA VAL A 161 -1.61 12.80 0.12
C VAL A 161 -1.81 11.69 -0.90
N TYR A 162 -2.77 10.79 -0.67
CA TYR A 162 -3.07 9.71 -1.61
C TYR A 162 -3.58 10.22 -2.96
N ASN A 163 -4.44 11.23 -2.97
CA ASN A 163 -4.86 11.88 -4.22
C ASN A 163 -3.68 12.54 -4.94
N PHE A 164 -2.74 13.16 -4.22
CA PHE A 164 -1.51 13.69 -4.81
C PHE A 164 -0.68 12.57 -5.46
N LEU A 165 -0.45 11.45 -4.76
CA LEU A 165 0.26 10.30 -5.31
C LEU A 165 -0.44 9.78 -6.57
N GLN A 166 -1.74 9.49 -6.49
CA GLN A 166 -2.55 8.94 -7.57
C GLN A 166 -2.47 9.78 -8.83
N THR A 167 -2.73 11.07 -8.71
CA THR A 167 -2.91 11.95 -9.88
C THR A 167 -1.63 12.62 -10.36
N THR A 168 -0.63 12.82 -9.49
CA THR A 168 0.59 13.56 -9.82
C THR A 168 1.78 12.63 -10.07
N ILE A 169 1.89 11.56 -9.26
CA ILE A 169 2.99 10.62 -9.40
C ILE A 169 2.61 9.55 -10.41
N TYR A 170 1.55 8.77 -10.15
CA TYR A 170 1.11 7.68 -11.04
C TYR A 170 0.29 8.18 -12.24
N GLU A 171 -0.30 9.38 -12.14
CA GLU A 171 -1.16 9.95 -13.19
C GLU A 171 -2.37 9.06 -13.52
N ILE A 172 -2.94 8.44 -12.49
CA ILE A 172 -4.18 7.67 -12.57
C ILE A 172 -5.38 8.61 -12.37
N ASP A 173 -6.41 8.46 -13.20
CA ASP A 173 -7.69 9.18 -13.12
C ASP A 173 -7.54 10.72 -12.99
N VAL A 174 -6.57 11.31 -13.70
CA VAL A 174 -6.24 12.75 -13.57
C VAL A 174 -7.46 13.64 -13.85
N GLU A 175 -8.28 13.27 -14.83
CA GLU A 175 -9.47 14.04 -15.25
C GLU A 175 -10.70 13.75 -14.38
N ASN A 176 -10.77 12.57 -13.76
CA ASN A 176 -11.94 12.10 -13.00
C ASN A 176 -11.81 12.36 -11.50
N THR A 177 -10.59 12.52 -10.98
CA THR A 177 -10.35 12.72 -9.56
C THR A 177 -10.64 14.17 -9.20
N LYS A 178 -11.64 14.41 -8.33
CA LYS A 178 -11.94 15.76 -7.82
C LYS A 178 -10.79 16.27 -6.95
N VAL A 179 -9.92 17.09 -7.53
CA VAL A 179 -8.78 17.69 -6.84
C VAL A 179 -9.27 18.79 -5.91
N ASN A 180 -9.15 18.60 -4.59
CA ASN A 180 -9.39 19.65 -3.60
C ASN A 180 -8.26 20.71 -3.68
N PRO A 181 -8.53 22.01 -3.43
CA PRO A 181 -7.50 23.06 -3.35
C PRO A 181 -6.22 22.68 -2.60
N ARG A 182 -6.30 21.89 -1.53
CA ARG A 182 -5.12 21.40 -0.79
C ARG A 182 -4.18 20.53 -1.62
N VAL A 183 -4.72 19.72 -2.54
CA VAL A 183 -3.90 18.90 -3.44
C VAL A 183 -3.24 19.77 -4.50
N ALA A 184 -3.94 20.80 -5.01
CA ALA A 184 -3.34 21.78 -5.92
C ALA A 184 -2.19 22.56 -5.24
N GLU A 185 -2.36 22.93 -3.98
CA GLU A 185 -1.31 23.54 -3.17
C GLU A 185 -0.12 22.59 -2.96
N LEU A 186 -0.36 21.33 -2.59
CA LEU A 186 0.70 20.33 -2.47
C LEU A 186 1.46 20.16 -3.79
N ARG A 187 0.77 20.09 -4.93
CA ARG A 187 1.40 20.07 -6.25
C ARG A 187 2.26 21.29 -6.49
N ALA A 188 1.74 22.49 -6.25
CA ALA A 188 2.50 23.72 -6.43
C ALA A 188 3.78 23.76 -5.56
N ARG A 189 3.68 23.35 -4.29
CA ARG A 189 4.82 23.28 -3.37
C ARG A 189 5.85 22.21 -3.74
N MET A 190 5.42 21.13 -4.39
CA MET A 190 6.29 20.00 -4.75
C MET A 190 6.86 20.11 -6.17
N LEU A 191 6.25 20.89 -7.05
CA LEU A 191 6.73 21.10 -8.43
C LEU A 191 7.63 22.34 -8.57
N ASN A 192 7.45 23.35 -7.72
CA ASN A 192 8.36 24.50 -7.59
C ASN A 192 9.59 24.14 -6.73
#